data_AF-X0V0R2-F1
#
_entry.id   AF-X0V0R2-F1
#
_cell.length_a   1.000
_cell.length_b   1.000
_cell.length_c   1.000
_cell.angle_alpha   90.00
_cell.angle_beta   90.00
_cell.angle_gamma   90.00
#
_symmetry.space_group_name_H-M   'P 1'
#
loop_
_entity.id
_entity.type
_entity.pdbx_description
1 polymer ?
#
loop_
_entity_poly.entity_id
_entity_poly.type
_entity_poly.pdbx_seq_one_letter_code
_entity_poly.pdbx_strand_id
1 'polypeptide(L)' 'FLVLGYDLVCLNPKGHLALGIEGKFPGAYFEHNRKRYFYSETTGTGWAIGNLPEVYRGVSVTIYEIPKKLIK' A
#
# COMPACT_ATOMS: atom_id res chain seq x y z
N PHE A 1 15.00 2.26 8.87
CA PHE A 1 13.93 3.28 8.74
C PHE A 1 13.65 3.46 7.26
N LEU A 2 12.39 3.38 6.82
CA LEU A 2 12.02 3.90 5.51
C LEU A 2 12.10 5.43 5.62
N VAL A 3 12.79 6.08 4.69
CA VAL A 3 13.24 7.48 4.78
C VAL A 3 12.10 8.48 5.08
N LEU A 4 10.87 8.11 4.73
CA LEU A 4 9.66 8.91 4.92
C LEU A 4 9.01 8.77 6.31
N GLY A 5 9.48 7.86 7.17
CA GLY A 5 8.91 7.62 8.51
C GLY A 5 7.64 6.77 8.54
N TYR A 6 7.16 6.31 7.38
CA TYR A 6 5.99 5.42 7.28
C TYR A 6 6.39 3.94 7.25
N ASP A 7 5.53 3.08 7.78
CA ASP A 7 5.59 1.64 7.52
C ASP A 7 4.98 1.35 6.15
N LEU A 8 5.61 0.48 5.38
CA LEU A 8 5.20 0.18 4.00
C LEU A 8 5.06 -1.32 3.79
N VAL A 9 4.08 -1.68 2.96
CA VAL A 9 3.89 -3.03 2.42
C VAL A 9 3.75 -2.95 0.89
N CYS A 10 4.04 -4.06 0.21
CA CYS A 10 3.66 -4.20 -1.19
C CYS A 10 2.27 -4.85 -1.29
N LEU A 11 1.43 -4.31 -2.16
CA LEU A 11 0.09 -4.80 -2.46
C LEU A 11 0.09 -5.40 -3.85
N ASN A 12 -0.46 -6.61 -4.01
CA ASN A 12 -0.59 -7.26 -5.30
C ASN A 12 -2.05 -7.57 -5.67
N PRO A 13 -2.81 -6.60 -6.20
CA PRO A 13 -4.10 -6.87 -6.85
C PRO A 13 -3.89 -7.42 -8.27
N LYS A 14 -4.37 -8.65 -8.55
CA LYS A 14 -4.35 -9.25 -9.90
C LYS A 14 -2.98 -9.20 -10.61
N GLY A 15 -1.87 -9.37 -9.88
CA GLY A 15 -0.52 -9.36 -10.47
C GLY A 15 0.09 -7.97 -10.66
N HIS A 16 -0.65 -6.88 -10.45
CA HIS A 16 -0.10 -5.52 -10.42
C HIS A 16 0.58 -5.25 -9.07
N LEU A 17 1.63 -4.42 -9.02
CA LEU A 17 2.31 -4.04 -7.77
C LEU A 17 2.02 -2.60 -7.39
N ALA A 18 1.38 -2.40 -6.26
CA ALA A 18 1.16 -1.10 -5.63
C ALA A 18 1.83 -1.05 -4.24
N LEU A 19 1.90 0.15 -3.65
CA LEU A 19 2.35 0.31 -2.27
C LEU A 19 1.15 0.46 -1.33
N GLY A 20 1.29 -0.10 -0.13
CA GLY A 20 0.42 0.17 0.99
C GLY A 20 1.15 1.06 1.99
N ILE A 21 0.62 2.25 2.26
CA ILE A 21 1.21 3.22 3.19
C ILE A 21 0.46 3.17 4.51
N GLU A 22 1.15 2.84 5.60
CA GLU A 22 0.56 2.85 6.92
C GLU A 22 0.18 4.28 7.34
N GLY A 23 -1.02 4.48 7.88
CA GLY A 23 -1.40 5.78 8.42
C GLY A 23 -2.90 6.02 8.50
N LYS A 24 -3.29 7.29 8.34
CA LYS A 24 -4.69 7.75 8.39
C LYS A 24 -4.94 8.70 7.22
N PHE A 25 -5.37 8.13 6.10
CA PHE A 25 -5.69 8.87 4.88
C PHE A 25 -7.18 8.67 4.54
N PRO A 26 -7.77 9.50 3.66
CA PRO A 26 -9.06 9.16 3.07
C PRO A 26 -8.91 8.00 2.07
N GLY A 27 -10.02 7.30 1.80
CA GLY A 27 -10.09 6.31 0.72
C GLY A 27 -9.79 4.87 1.14
N ALA A 28 -9.37 4.07 0.16
CA ALA A 28 -9.23 2.63 0.28
C ALA A 28 -7.96 2.22 1.04
N TYR A 29 -8.13 1.28 1.97
CA TYR A 29 -7.05 0.69 2.74
C TYR A 29 -7.22 -0.82 2.89
N PHE A 30 -6.14 -1.47 3.25
CA PHE A 30 -6.08 -2.89 3.57
C PHE A 30 -5.56 -3.04 5.01
N GLU A 31 -6.21 -3.90 5.79
CA GLU A 31 -5.77 -4.18 7.15
C GLU A 31 -4.78 -5.34 7.16
N HIS A 32 -3.64 -5.14 7.80
CA HIS A 32 -2.62 -6.17 8.00
C HIS A 32 -1.92 -5.91 9.33
N ASN A 33 -1.74 -6.94 10.17
CA ASN A 33 -1.13 -6.82 11.49
C ASN A 33 -1.69 -5.67 12.36
N ARG A 34 -3.03 -5.48 12.36
CA ARG A 34 -3.74 -4.40 13.08
C ARG A 34 -3.37 -2.98 12.64
N LYS A 35 -2.76 -2.83 11.46
CA LYS A 35 -2.44 -1.54 10.83
C LYS A 35 -3.26 -1.39 9.55
N ARG A 36 -3.51 -0.14 9.16
CA ARG A 36 -4.20 0.21 7.92
C ARG A 36 -3.20 0.73 6.90
N TYR A 37 -3.12 0.04 5.77
CA TYR A 37 -2.24 0.39 4.66
C TYR A 37 -3.07 0.93 3.50
N PHE A 38 -2.92 2.22 3.21
CA PHE A 38 -3.68 2.90 2.17
C PHE A 38 -3.03 2.70 0.81
N TYR A 39 -3.86 2.45 -0.20
CA TYR A 39 -3.39 2.16 -1.55
C TYR A 39 -2.67 3.37 -2.15
N SER A 40 -1.47 3.15 -2.66
CA SER A 40 -0.71 4.11 -3.44
C SER A 40 -0.32 3.46 -4.76
N GLU A 41 -0.88 3.98 -5.84
CA GLU A 41 -0.52 3.62 -7.21
C GLU A 41 0.98 3.89 -7.46
N THR A 42 1.63 3.03 -8.23
CA THR A 42 3.08 3.11 -8.51
C THR A 42 3.41 3.33 -9.98
N THR A 43 2.46 3.04 -10.89
CA THR A 43 2.66 3.08 -12.34
C THR A 43 1.99 4.30 -12.99
N GLY A 44 0.90 4.79 -12.41
CA GLY A 44 0.15 5.95 -12.89
C GLY A 44 0.49 7.25 -12.15
N THR A 45 0.16 8.38 -12.76
CA THR A 45 0.23 9.71 -12.13
C THR A 45 -1.19 10.25 -11.86
N GLY A 46 -1.31 11.26 -11.00
CA GLY A 46 -2.61 11.88 -10.67
C GLY A 46 -3.42 11.16 -9.59
N TRP A 47 -2.88 10.11 -8.97
CA TRP A 47 -3.54 9.34 -7.92
C TRP A 47 -3.13 9.85 -6.54
N ALA A 48 -4.12 10.21 -5.72
CA ALA A 48 -3.89 10.46 -4.30
C ALA A 48 -3.85 9.14 -3.53
N ILE A 49 -3.22 9.16 -2.35
CA ILE A 49 -3.24 8.03 -1.41
C ILE A 49 -4.70 7.66 -1.10
N GLY A 50 -5.01 6.37 -1.19
CA GLY A 50 -6.35 5.82 -1.01
C GLY A 50 -7.23 5.83 -2.26
N ASN A 51 -6.76 6.38 -3.40
CA ASN A 51 -7.45 6.23 -4.68
C ASN A 51 -7.20 4.84 -5.25
N LEU A 52 -8.17 3.93 -5.09
CA LEU A 52 -8.13 2.60 -5.68
C LEU A 52 -8.76 2.62 -7.08
N PRO A 53 -8.02 2.23 -8.13
CA PRO A 53 -8.59 2.00 -9.46
C PRO A 53 -9.79 1.06 -9.42
N GLU A 54 -10.83 1.36 -10.19
CA GLU A 54 -12.08 0.58 -10.19
C GLU A 54 -11.86 -0.90 -10.52
N VAL A 55 -10.90 -1.21 -11.39
CA VAL A 55 -10.51 -2.57 -11.78
C VAL A 55 -10.02 -3.46 -10.62
N TYR A 56 -9.63 -2.84 -9.50
CA TYR A 56 -9.17 -3.51 -8.28
C TYR A 56 -10.22 -3.48 -7.16
N ARG A 57 -11.39 -2.86 -7.35
CA ARG A 57 -12.46 -2.89 -6.36
C ARG A 57 -12.98 -4.32 -6.18
N GLY A 58 -13.08 -4.76 -4.93
CA GLY A 58 -13.55 -6.11 -4.58
C GLY A 58 -12.58 -7.23 -4.92
N VAL A 59 -11.37 -6.90 -5.37
CA VAL A 59 -10.32 -7.88 -5.69
C VAL A 59 -9.53 -8.22 -4.42
N SER A 60 -9.30 -9.50 -4.18
CA SER A 60 -8.39 -9.94 -3.12
C SER A 60 -6.97 -9.48 -3.39
N VAL A 61 -6.32 -8.92 -2.38
CA VAL A 61 -4.95 -8.39 -2.47
C VAL A 61 -4.03 -9.23 -1.62
N THR A 62 -2.95 -9.73 -2.22
CA THR A 62 -1.84 -10.33 -1.47
C THR A 62 -0.94 -9.22 -0.94
N ILE A 63 -0.61 -9.28 0.34
CA ILE A 63 0.23 -8.29 1.03
C ILE A 63 1.60 -8.93 1.28
N TYR A 64 2.66 -8.24 0.84
CA TYR A 64 4.04 -8.63 1.12
C TYR A 64 4.69 -7.60 2.03
N GLU A 65 5.23 -8.06 3.16
CA GLU A 65 5.97 -7.20 4.08
C GLU A 65 7.30 -6.78 3.46
N ILE A 66 7.63 -5.49 3.55
CA ILE A 66 8.93 -5.00 3.10
C ILE A 66 9.94 -5.25 4.22
N PRO A 67 11.02 -6.01 3.97
CA PRO A 67 12.03 -6.26 4.98
C PRO A 67 12.61 -4.94 5.48
N LYS A 68 12.47 -4.68 6.78
CA LYS A 68 13.15 -3.56 7.43
C LYS A 68 14.62 -3.92 7.54
N LYS A 69 15.41 -3.61 6.52
CA LYS A 69 16.87 -3.65 6.65
C LYS A 69 17.22 -2.67 7.76
N LEU A 70 17.74 -3.17 8.89
CA LEU A 70 18.52 -2.34 9.80
C LEU A 70 19.72 -1.86 8.98
N ILE A 71 19.67 -0.61 8.51
CA ILE A 71 20.89 0.09 8.17
C ILE A 71 21.59 0.25 9.51
N LYS A 72 22.58 -0.61 9.77
CA LYS A 72 23.51 -0.48 10.89
C LYS A 72 24.40 0.74 10.67
#